data_AF-A0AAU0WAM4-F1
#
_entry.id   AF-A0AAU0WAM4-F1
#
_cell.length_a   1.000
_cell.length_b   1.000
_cell.length_c   1.000
_cell.angle_alpha   90.00
_cell.angle_beta   90.00
_cell.angle_gamma   90.00
#
_symmetry.space_group_name_H-M   'P 1'
#
loop_
_entity.id
_entity.type
_entity.pdbx_description
1 polymer ?
#
loop_
_entity_poly.entity_id
_entity_poly.type
_entity_poly.pdbx_seq_one_letter_code
_entity_poly.pdbx_strand_id
1 'polypeptide(L)'
;MAFQSKWSQEKRAELADLVIAETKTVAEVSIEYGVSRKTVNGWVQRRKRQLGIPGSPMGGDRTLPPAALRRVAKEKQGRVAAERRAESYRSELEDTKTQLERLMETLQGMQVTLEYYMGQRPPGRVAAQ
;
A
#
# COMPACT_ATOMS: atom_id res chain seq x y z
N MET A 1 7.42 -37.68 34.79
CA MET A 1 8.70 -38.06 34.15
C MET A 1 9.25 -36.85 33.42
N ALA A 2 10.37 -36.29 33.88
CA ALA A 2 11.01 -35.16 33.20
C ALA A 2 11.73 -35.68 31.95
N PHE A 3 11.27 -35.26 30.77
CA PHE A 3 11.91 -35.60 29.51
C PHE A 3 13.29 -34.93 29.48
N GLN A 4 14.34 -35.70 29.78
CA GLN A 4 15.73 -35.29 29.63
C GLN A 4 15.97 -34.99 28.16
N SER A 5 15.86 -33.72 27.77
CA SER A 5 16.17 -33.35 26.40
C SER A 5 17.65 -33.51 26.15
N LYS A 6 18.01 -34.05 24.99
CA LYS A 6 19.38 -34.12 24.43
C LYS A 6 20.17 -32.79 24.41
N TRP A 7 19.52 -31.67 24.73
CA TRP A 7 20.08 -30.32 24.63
C TRP A 7 19.89 -29.61 25.98
N SER A 8 21.00 -29.17 26.59
CA SER A 8 20.97 -28.33 27.79
C SER A 8 20.24 -27.00 27.50
N GLN A 9 19.68 -26.38 28.54
CA GLN A 9 19.01 -25.09 28.37
C GLN A 9 19.97 -24.01 27.86
N GLU A 10 21.23 -24.06 28.30
CA GLU A 10 22.31 -23.16 27.89
C GLU A 10 22.60 -23.28 26.39
N LYS A 11 22.76 -24.50 25.86
CA LYS A 11 23.05 -24.70 24.43
C LYS A 11 21.92 -24.21 23.54
N ARG A 12 20.67 -24.34 23.99
CA ARG A 12 19.50 -23.82 23.25
C ARG A 12 19.47 -22.30 23.22
N ALA A 13 19.88 -21.65 24.31
CA ALA A 13 19.96 -20.19 24.39
C ALA A 13 21.07 -19.66 23.49
N GLU A 14 22.25 -20.28 23.51
CA GLU A 14 23.38 -19.94 22.65
C GLU A 14 23.00 -20.04 21.15
N LEU A 15 22.37 -21.14 20.73
CA LEU A 15 21.91 -21.31 19.35
C LEU A 15 20.83 -20.31 18.96
N ALA A 16 19.95 -19.95 19.90
CA ALA A 16 18.95 -18.92 19.69
C ALA A 16 19.59 -17.53 19.55
N ASP A 17 20.62 -17.23 20.33
CA ASP A 17 21.36 -15.96 20.28
C ASP A 17 22.09 -15.80 18.94
N LEU A 18 22.67 -16.87 18.38
CA LEU A 18 23.27 -16.84 17.04
C LEU A 18 22.25 -16.46 15.95
N VAL A 19 21.02 -16.95 16.06
CA VAL A 19 19.93 -16.63 15.12
C VAL A 19 19.39 -15.22 15.35
N ILE A 20 19.30 -14.76 16.60
CA ILE A 20 18.86 -13.40 16.94
C ILE A 20 19.88 -12.36 16.47
N ALA A 21 21.17 -12.66 16.57
CA ALA A 21 22.27 -11.84 16.07
C ALA A 21 22.46 -11.91 14.55
N GLU A 22 21.57 -12.60 13.82
CA GLU A 22 21.61 -12.79 12.36
C GLU A 22 22.89 -13.47 11.82
N THR A 23 23.70 -14.06 12.71
CA THR A 23 24.95 -14.76 12.34
C THR A 23 24.71 -16.12 11.69
N LYS A 24 23.58 -16.76 12.00
CA LYS A 24 23.13 -18.03 11.40
C LYS A 24 21.62 -18.00 11.20
N THR A 25 21.16 -18.59 10.11
CA THR A 25 19.73 -18.78 9.84
C THR A 25 19.19 -19.99 10.61
N VAL A 26 17.88 -20.03 10.82
CA VAL A 26 17.17 -21.19 11.42
C VAL A 26 17.42 -22.47 10.62
N ALA A 27 17.60 -22.36 9.30
CA ALA A 27 17.86 -23.49 8.42
C ALA A 27 19.26 -24.09 8.64
N GLU A 28 20.28 -23.24 8.78
CA GLU A 28 21.67 -23.67 9.04
C GLU A 28 21.78 -24.34 10.41
N VAL A 29 21.21 -23.75 11.46
CA VAL A 29 21.16 -24.36 12.80
C VAL A 29 20.40 -25.68 12.80
N SER A 30 19.34 -25.79 11.99
CA SER A 30 18.57 -27.03 11.86
C SER A 30 19.39 -28.17 11.23
N ILE A 31 20.17 -27.86 10.19
CA ILE A 31 21.00 -28.83 9.47
C ILE A 31 22.23 -29.22 10.30
N GLU A 32 22.96 -28.24 10.84
CA GLU A 32 24.21 -28.44 11.58
C GLU A 32 24.00 -29.26 12.87
N TYR A 33 22.88 -29.03 13.57
CA TYR A 33 22.60 -29.68 14.85
C TYR A 33 21.58 -30.83 14.73
N GLY A 34 21.08 -31.12 13.53
CA GLY A 34 20.09 -32.19 13.29
C GLY A 34 18.77 -31.98 14.05
N VAL A 35 18.37 -30.72 14.24
CA VAL A 35 17.17 -30.34 15.00
C VAL A 35 16.12 -29.80 14.04
N SER A 36 14.83 -30.11 14.25
CA SER A 36 13.77 -29.56 13.39
C SER A 36 13.74 -28.02 13.44
N ARG A 37 13.52 -27.37 12.29
CA ARG A 37 13.37 -25.90 12.19
C ARG A 37 12.31 -25.36 13.16
N LYS A 38 11.23 -26.11 13.39
CA LYS A 38 10.17 -25.77 14.36
C LYS A 38 10.70 -25.68 15.79
N THR A 39 11.57 -26.62 16.17
CA THR A 39 12.20 -26.64 17.50
C THR A 39 13.15 -25.46 17.67
N VAL A 40 14.00 -25.18 16.67
CA VAL A 40 14.92 -24.03 16.68
C VAL A 40 14.14 -22.71 16.79
N ASN A 41 13.06 -22.55 16.01
CA ASN A 41 12.15 -21.40 16.14
C ASN A 41 11.55 -21.27 17.55
N GLY A 42 11.20 -22.39 18.18
CA GLY A 42 10.73 -22.41 19.56
C GLY A 42 11.77 -21.88 20.57
N TRP A 43 13.05 -22.19 20.35
CA TRP A 43 14.15 -21.67 21.17
C TRP A 43 14.36 -20.17 20.94
N VAL A 44 14.38 -19.73 19.68
CA VAL A 44 14.51 -18.31 19.30
C VAL A 44 13.38 -17.46 19.89
N GLN A 45 12.13 -17.92 19.79
CA GLN A 45 10.98 -17.19 20.34
C GLN A 45 11.03 -17.11 21.86
N ARG A 46 11.41 -18.19 22.54
CA ARG A 46 11.60 -18.19 24.00
C ARG A 46 12.72 -17.23 24.41
N ARG A 47 13.82 -17.20 23.66
CA ARG A 47 14.97 -16.33 23.92
C ARG A 47 14.65 -14.86 23.66
N LYS A 48 13.95 -14.52 22.57
CA LYS A 48 13.44 -13.16 22.30
C LYS A 48 12.55 -12.64 23.44
N ARG A 49 11.64 -13.49 23.96
CA ARG A 49 10.81 -13.15 25.13
C ARG A 49 11.63 -12.89 26.40
N GLN A 50 12.67 -13.69 26.65
CA GLN A 50 13.57 -13.47 27.79
C GLN A 50 14.35 -12.16 27.68
N LEU A 51 14.72 -11.75 26.45
CA LEU A 51 15.44 -10.52 26.18
C LEU A 51 14.52 -9.29 26.04
N GLY A 52 13.21 -9.44 26.24
CA GLY A 52 12.25 -8.35 26.07
C GLY A 52 12.09 -7.85 24.62
N ILE A 53 12.67 -8.56 23.65
CA ILE A 53 12.53 -8.22 22.22
C ILE A 53 11.11 -8.60 21.81
N PRO A 54 10.30 -7.67 21.28
CA PRO A 54 8.97 -7.98 20.81
C PRO A 54 9.06 -9.14 19.82
N GLY A 55 8.45 -10.27 20.18
CA GLY A 55 8.43 -11.44 19.33
C GLY A 55 7.76 -11.05 18.02
N SER A 56 8.49 -11.16 16.92
CA SER A 56 7.88 -11.02 15.60
C SER A 56 6.70 -12.00 15.55
N PRO A 57 5.46 -11.52 15.32
CA PRO A 57 4.28 -12.38 15.37
C PRO A 57 4.52 -13.59 14.49
N MET A 58 4.17 -14.75 15.01
CA MET A 58 4.36 -16.06 14.40
C MET A 58 3.85 -16.02 12.95
N GLY A 59 4.75 -15.76 11.98
CA GLY A 59 4.33 -15.34 10.64
C GLY A 59 5.41 -14.70 9.78
N GLY A 60 6.54 -14.26 10.35
CA GLY A 60 7.65 -13.62 9.61
C GLY A 60 8.38 -14.48 8.57
N ASP A 61 7.98 -15.74 8.35
CA ASP A 61 8.46 -16.54 7.22
C ASP A 61 7.40 -17.57 6.77
N ARG A 62 6.14 -17.11 6.69
CA ARG A 62 5.19 -17.73 5.76
C ARG A 62 5.22 -16.86 4.53
N THR A 63 6.07 -17.22 3.56
CA THR A 63 5.78 -16.92 2.17
C THR A 63 4.29 -17.20 1.97
N LEU A 64 3.52 -16.16 1.69
CA LEU A 64 2.08 -16.29 1.43
C LEU A 64 1.94 -17.44 0.42
N PRO A 65 1.05 -18.43 0.65
CA PRO A 65 0.82 -19.49 -0.32
C PRO A 65 0.62 -18.86 -1.70
N PRO A 66 1.11 -19.44 -2.81
CA PRO A 66 1.05 -18.81 -4.13
C PRO A 66 -0.35 -18.28 -4.51
N ALA A 67 -1.41 -18.92 -4.00
CA ALA A 67 -2.79 -18.46 -4.15
C ALA A 67 -3.08 -17.10 -3.45
N ALA A 68 -2.55 -16.87 -2.25
CA ALA A 68 -2.71 -15.63 -1.51
C ALA A 68 -1.90 -14.48 -2.15
N LEU A 69 -0.69 -14.76 -2.65
CA LEU A 69 0.09 -13.78 -3.44
C LEU A 69 -0.66 -13.36 -4.70
N ARG A 70 -1.27 -14.30 -5.42
CA ARG A 70 -2.09 -14.01 -6.61
C ARG A 70 -3.30 -13.13 -6.27
N ARG A 71 -3.96 -13.35 -5.13
CA ARG A 71 -5.08 -12.51 -4.69
C ARG A 71 -4.64 -11.08 -4.42
N VAL A 72 -3.55 -10.90 -3.66
CA VAL A 72 -3.00 -9.56 -3.38
C VAL A 72 -2.54 -8.86 -4.66
N ALA A 73 -1.92 -9.59 -5.59
CA ALA A 73 -1.53 -9.05 -6.90
C ALA A 73 -2.75 -8.61 -7.72
N LYS A 74 -3.80 -9.44 -7.79
CA LYS A 74 -5.05 -9.12 -8.48
C LYS A 74 -5.76 -7.93 -7.85
N GLU A 75 -5.76 -7.83 -6.53
CA GLU A 75 -6.35 -6.72 -5.79
C GLU A 75 -5.60 -5.41 -6.08
N LYS A 76 -4.26 -5.43 -6.04
CA LYS A 76 -3.43 -4.27 -6.43
C LYS A 76 -3.70 -3.85 -7.87
N GLN A 77 -3.77 -4.81 -8.80
CA GLN A 77 -4.10 -4.53 -10.21
C GLN A 77 -5.52 -3.95 -10.35
N GLY A 78 -6.49 -4.49 -9.63
CA GLY A 78 -7.87 -3.98 -9.60
C GLY A 78 -7.95 -2.55 -9.06
N ARG A 79 -7.16 -2.22 -8.04
CA ARG A 79 -7.06 -0.87 -7.49
C ARG A 79 -6.49 0.12 -8.51
N VAL A 80 -5.39 -0.22 -9.18
CA VAL A 80 -4.83 0.63 -10.24
C VAL A 80 -5.83 0.82 -11.39
N ALA A 81 -6.56 -0.23 -11.78
CA ALA A 81 -7.60 -0.13 -12.80
C ALA A 81 -8.82 0.70 -12.36
N ALA A 82 -9.15 0.71 -11.06
CA ALA A 82 -10.19 1.57 -10.51
C ALA A 82 -9.74 3.03 -10.46
N GLU A 83 -8.50 3.30 -10.04
CA GLU A 83 -7.91 4.64 -10.01
C GLU A 83 -7.86 5.25 -11.42
N ARG A 84 -7.44 4.49 -12.43
CA ARG A 84 -7.46 4.96 -13.84
C ARG A 84 -8.86 5.29 -14.35
N ARG A 85 -9.87 4.50 -13.98
CA ARG A 85 -11.27 4.79 -14.36
C ARG A 85 -11.76 6.06 -13.69
N ALA A 86 -11.46 6.25 -12.40
CA ALA A 86 -11.80 7.47 -11.69
C ALA A 86 -11.14 8.70 -12.31
N GLU A 87 -9.90 8.57 -12.78
CA GLU A 87 -9.19 9.64 -13.48
C GLU A 87 -9.79 9.96 -14.84
N SER A 88 -10.19 8.94 -15.63
CA SER A 88 -10.94 9.15 -16.89
C SER A 88 -12.22 9.94 -16.66
N TYR A 89 -13.04 9.54 -15.68
CA TYR A 89 -14.29 10.23 -15.36
C TYR A 89 -14.06 11.67 -14.89
N ARG A 90 -12.96 11.95 -14.19
CA ARG A 90 -12.60 13.32 -13.80
C ARG A 90 -12.22 14.16 -15.02
N SER A 91 -11.45 13.61 -15.95
CA SER A 91 -11.09 14.31 -17.19
C SER A 91 -12.34 14.64 -18.01
N GLU A 92 -13.23 13.66 -18.22
CA GLU A 92 -14.48 13.86 -18.95
C GLU A 92 -15.39 14.93 -18.30
N LEU A 93 -15.41 14.98 -16.96
CA LEU A 93 -16.15 15.99 -16.23
C LEU A 93 -15.57 17.41 -16.44
N GLU A 94 -14.24 17.55 -16.43
CA GLU A 94 -13.59 18.84 -16.68
C GLU A 94 -13.76 19.30 -18.14
N ASP A 95 -13.69 18.37 -19.09
CA ASP A 95 -13.94 18.68 -20.50
C ASP A 95 -15.37 19.18 -20.73
N THR A 96 -16.35 18.50 -20.14
CA THR A 96 -17.76 18.90 -20.25
C THR A 96 -18.05 20.22 -19.54
N LYS A 97 -17.43 20.47 -18.39
CA LYS A 97 -17.51 21.77 -17.70
C LYS A 97 -16.93 22.90 -18.55
N THR A 98 -15.77 22.68 -19.17
CA THR A 98 -15.14 23.65 -20.07
C THR A 98 -16.03 23.94 -21.29
N GLN A 99 -16.70 22.91 -21.83
CA GLN A 99 -17.67 23.10 -22.91
C GLN A 99 -18.87 23.94 -22.48
N LEU A 100 -19.41 23.70 -21.28
CA LEU A 100 -20.51 24.48 -20.73
C LEU A 100 -20.12 25.95 -20.52
N GLU A 101 -18.93 26.23 -19.98
CA GLU A 101 -18.43 27.60 -19.80
C GLU A 101 -18.37 28.35 -21.14
N ARG A 102 -17.85 27.73 -22.19
CA ARG A 102 -17.82 28.33 -23.55
C ARG A 102 -19.21 28.61 -24.11
N LEU A 103 -20.16 27.70 -23.88
CA LEU A 103 -21.55 27.89 -24.32
C LEU A 103 -22.21 29.04 -23.56
N MET A 104 -21.96 29.16 -22.25
CA MET A 104 -22.45 30.27 -21.44
C MET A 104 -21.88 31.61 -21.92
N GLU A 105 -20.58 31.69 -22.21
CA GLU A 105 -19.94 32.89 -22.78
C GLU A 105 -20.57 33.27 -24.13
N THR A 106 -20.83 32.26 -24.98
CA THR A 106 -21.48 32.47 -26.29
C THR A 106 -22.89 33.03 -26.12
N LEU A 107 -23.70 32.43 -25.23
CA LEU A 107 -25.05 32.89 -24.94
C LEU A 107 -25.05 34.32 -24.38
N GLN A 108 -24.12 34.62 -23.47
CA GLN A 108 -23.97 35.96 -22.91
C GLN A 108 -23.61 36.98 -24.00
N GLY A 109 -22.68 36.66 -24.90
CA GLY A 109 -22.32 37.52 -26.03
C GLY A 109 -23.51 37.76 -26.98
N MET A 110 -24.29 36.72 -27.27
CA MET A 110 -25.51 36.84 -28.08
C MET A 110 -26.56 37.73 -27.39
N GLN A 111 -26.75 37.57 -26.07
CA GLN A 111 -27.66 38.40 -25.29
C GLN A 111 -27.25 39.87 -25.35
N VAL A 112 -25.97 40.19 -25.12
CA VAL A 112 -25.47 41.57 -25.22
C VAL A 112 -25.72 42.16 -26.61
N THR A 113 -25.50 41.35 -27.66
CA THR A 113 -25.73 41.77 -29.05
C THR A 113 -27.20 42.07 -29.31
N LEU A 114 -28.12 41.23 -28.81
CA LEU A 114 -29.56 41.46 -28.93
C LEU A 114 -30.00 42.70 -28.16
N GLU A 115 -29.55 42.88 -26.92
CA GLU A 115 -29.84 44.06 -26.09
C GLU A 115 -29.40 45.37 -26.79
N TYR A 116 -28.26 45.32 -27.47
CA TYR A 116 -27.76 46.43 -28.29
C TYR A 116 -28.71 46.76 -29.44
N TYR A 117 -29.13 45.77 -30.24
CA TYR A 117 -30.06 45.98 -31.37
C TYR A 117 -31.47 46.38 -30.92
N MET A 118 -31.90 45.92 -29.74
CA MET A 118 -33.19 46.29 -29.15
C MET A 118 -33.17 47.68 -28.50
N GLY A 119 -32.03 48.39 -28.51
CA GLY A 119 -31.89 49.71 -27.89
C GLY A 119 -31.97 49.68 -26.35
N GLN A 120 -31.90 48.49 -25.75
CA GLN A 120 -31.95 48.29 -24.29
C GLN A 120 -30.59 48.52 -23.63
N ARG A 121 -29.51 48.59 -24.43
CA ARG A 121 -28.15 48.85 -23.96
C ARG A 121 -27.48 49.92 -24.84
N PRO A 122 -26.94 51.00 -24.26
CA PRO A 122 -26.27 52.04 -25.05
C PRO A 122 -24.97 51.48 -25.68
N PRO A 123 -24.55 51.97 -26.87
CA PRO A 123 -23.25 51.63 -27.45
C PRO A 123 -22.16 51.90 -26.43
N GLY A 124 -21.37 50.87 -26.10
CA GLY A 124 -20.27 50.99 -25.16
C GLY A 124 -19.38 52.15 -25.57
N ARG A 125 -19.18 53.14 -24.67
CA ARG A 125 -18.17 54.18 -24.88
C ARG A 125 -16.84 53.49 -25.05
N VAL A 126 -16.29 53.53 -26.26
CA VAL A 126 -14.88 53.22 -26.49
C VAL A 126 -14.12 54.26 -25.67
N ALA A 127 -13.51 53.83 -24.58
CA ALA A 127 -12.68 54.71 -23.77
C ALA A 127 -11.48 55.10 -24.62
N ALA A 128 -11.49 56.33 -25.15
CA ALA A 128 -10.32 56.96 -25.72
C ALA A 128 -9.34 57.24 -24.57
N GLN A 129 -8.22 56.52 -24.55
CA GLN A 129 -6.95 56.93 -23.94
C GLN A 129 -5.83 56.45 -24.84
#